data_AF-A0A8S2EMU2-F1
#
_entry.id   AF-A0A8S2EMU2-F1
#
_cell.length_a   1.000
_cell.length_b   1.000
_cell.length_c   1.000
_cell.angle_alpha   90.00
_cell.angle_beta   90.00
_cell.angle_gamma   90.00
#
_symmetry.space_group_name_H-M   'P 1'
#
loop_
_entity.id
_entity.type
_entity.pdbx_description
1 polymer ?
#
loop_
_entity_poly.entity_id
_entity_poly.type
_entity_poly.pdbx_seq_one_letter_code
_entity_poly.pdbx_strand_id
1 'polypeptide(L)'
;ENQLSLDRDDLLTKAGINSEKLSSDIEQLQDFILKFKQIQVDSTEYYMLKTIVLFKTVTSNCNTSLNNLQLRDLQSIACLQSQAQALLNRYIITTYPTQPLRFAKLLSMARSLLDISPSTIEELLFRKTIGTIRMEQLVKDMYKMPDIPSLL
;
A
#
# COMPACT_ATOMS: atom_id res chain seq x y z
N GLU A 1 -21.55 3.87 -21.67
CA GLU A 1 -20.14 4.20 -21.46
C GLU A 1 -19.61 3.45 -20.24
N ASN A 2 -18.78 2.45 -20.53
CA ASN A 2 -17.83 1.70 -19.69
C ASN A 2 -18.11 1.56 -18.19
N GLN A 3 -18.99 0.62 -17.85
CA GLN A 3 -18.91 -0.11 -16.59
C GLN A 3 -17.62 -0.95 -16.59
N LEU A 4 -16.73 -0.68 -15.64
CA LEU A 4 -15.59 -1.52 -15.31
C LEU A 4 -16.11 -2.81 -14.64
N SER A 5 -16.80 -3.66 -15.39
CA SER A 5 -17.11 -5.01 -14.97
C SER A 5 -15.80 -5.80 -15.04
N LEU A 6 -15.07 -5.83 -13.92
CA LEU A 6 -14.00 -6.81 -13.74
C LEU A 6 -14.68 -8.18 -13.73
N ASP A 7 -14.67 -8.81 -14.89
CA ASP A 7 -15.21 -10.14 -15.13
C ASP A 7 -14.47 -11.12 -14.23
N ARG A 8 -15.12 -11.48 -13.11
CA ARG A 8 -14.53 -12.30 -12.04
C ARG A 8 -14.09 -13.66 -12.60
N ASP A 9 -14.81 -14.17 -13.58
CA ASP A 9 -14.60 -15.49 -14.18
C ASP A 9 -13.36 -15.58 -15.09
N ASP A 10 -12.98 -14.50 -15.79
CA ASP A 10 -11.74 -14.49 -16.60
C ASP A 10 -10.46 -14.43 -15.73
N LEU A 11 -10.54 -13.84 -14.54
CA LEU A 11 -9.41 -13.80 -13.58
C LEU A 11 -9.22 -15.13 -12.85
N LEU A 12 -10.31 -15.85 -12.57
CA LEU A 12 -10.31 -17.14 -11.87
C LEU A 12 -9.64 -18.27 -12.68
N THR A 13 -9.71 -18.21 -14.01
CA THR A 13 -9.26 -19.31 -14.88
C THR A 13 -7.76 -19.25 -15.22
N LYS A 14 -7.13 -18.06 -15.16
CA LYS A 14 -5.73 -17.86 -15.61
C LYS A 14 -4.69 -17.81 -14.49
N ALA A 15 -5.13 -17.66 -13.24
CA ALA A 15 -4.25 -17.61 -12.10
C ALA A 15 -4.35 -18.93 -11.32
N GLY A 16 -3.35 -19.82 -11.44
CA GLY A 16 -3.15 -20.95 -10.53
C GLY A 16 -2.77 -20.52 -9.11
N ILE A 17 -3.50 -19.54 -8.56
CA ILE A 17 -3.44 -18.98 -7.22
C ILE A 17 -4.73 -19.45 -6.55
N ASN A 18 -4.65 -20.04 -5.36
CA ASN A 18 -5.82 -20.55 -4.63
C ASN A 18 -6.99 -19.54 -4.69
N SER A 19 -8.00 -19.84 -5.51
CA SER A 19 -9.14 -18.95 -5.82
C SER A 19 -9.78 -18.34 -4.57
N GLU A 20 -9.79 -19.11 -3.48
CA GLU A 20 -10.33 -18.71 -2.19
C GLU A 20 -9.53 -17.58 -1.53
N LYS A 21 -8.20 -17.60 -1.66
CA LYS A 21 -7.32 -16.54 -1.12
C LYS A 21 -7.45 -15.25 -1.92
N LEU A 22 -7.52 -15.36 -3.25
CA LEU A 22 -7.72 -14.20 -4.12
C LEU A 22 -9.07 -13.52 -3.83
N SER A 23 -10.14 -14.31 -3.67
CA SER A 23 -11.46 -13.79 -3.31
C SER A 23 -11.45 -13.09 -1.95
N SER A 24 -10.82 -13.68 -0.93
CA SER A 24 -10.73 -13.07 0.40
C SER A 24 -9.95 -11.75 0.39
N ASP A 25 -8.83 -11.70 -0.33
CA ASP A 25 -8.02 -10.47 -0.47
C ASP A 25 -8.80 -9.36 -1.20
N ILE A 26 -9.64 -9.72 -2.20
CA ILE A 26 -10.52 -8.77 -2.90
C ILE A 26 -11.57 -8.20 -1.95
N GLU A 27 -12.22 -9.04 -1.14
CA GLU A 27 -13.21 -8.59 -0.15
C GLU A 27 -12.57 -7.64 0.88
N GLN A 28 -11.40 -8.00 1.39
CA GLN A 28 -10.64 -7.14 2.31
C GLN A 28 -10.28 -5.79 1.69
N LEU A 29 -9.88 -5.77 0.41
CA LEU A 29 -9.57 -4.54 -0.31
C LEU A 29 -10.81 -3.65 -0.46
N GLN A 30 -11.97 -4.24 -0.79
CA GLN A 30 -13.22 -3.50 -0.92
C GLN A 30 -13.65 -2.91 0.42
N ASP A 31 -13.61 -3.70 1.49
CA ASP A 31 -13.88 -3.26 2.85
C ASP A 31 -12.94 -2.12 3.29
N PHE A 32 -11.66 -2.22 2.96
CA PHE A 32 -10.69 -1.17 3.21
C PHE A 32 -11.10 0.12 2.49
N ILE A 33 -11.43 0.06 1.20
CA ILE A 33 -11.82 1.24 0.41
C ILE A 33 -13.08 1.89 1.01
N LEU A 34 -14.07 1.09 1.43
CA LEU A 34 -15.29 1.59 2.05
C LEU A 34 -15.00 2.28 3.39
N LYS A 35 -14.23 1.65 4.28
CA LYS A 35 -13.81 2.23 5.56
C LYS A 35 -13.00 3.51 5.36
N PHE A 36 -12.12 3.52 4.36
CA PHE A 36 -11.31 4.70 4.00
C PHE A 36 -12.18 5.88 3.57
N LYS A 37 -13.21 5.62 2.75
CA LYS A 37 -14.20 6.64 2.37
C LYS A 37 -15.04 7.12 3.55
N GLN A 38 -15.40 6.25 4.49
CA GLN A 38 -16.20 6.62 5.67
C GLN A 38 -15.45 7.53 6.64
N ILE A 39 -14.15 7.33 6.82
CA ILE A 39 -13.33 8.13 7.75
C ILE A 39 -13.11 9.57 7.23
N GLN A 40 -13.33 9.81 5.92
CA GLN A 40 -13.14 11.12 5.27
C GLN A 40 -11.74 11.66 5.57
N VAL A 41 -10.72 10.92 5.11
CA VAL A 41 -9.30 11.26 5.30
C VAL A 41 -8.98 12.53 4.51
N ASP A 42 -8.42 13.54 5.17
CA ASP A 42 -7.98 14.76 4.48
C ASP A 42 -6.62 14.59 3.77
N SER A 43 -6.22 15.59 2.98
CA SER A 43 -4.97 15.53 2.21
C SER A 43 -3.72 15.41 3.09
N THR A 44 -3.74 16.05 4.25
CA THR A 44 -2.62 16.10 5.20
C THR A 44 -2.47 14.75 5.90
N GLU A 45 -3.57 14.19 6.37
CA GLU A 45 -3.65 12.85 6.94
C GLU A 45 -3.22 11.79 5.93
N TYR A 46 -3.68 11.90 4.68
CA TYR A 46 -3.30 10.98 3.62
C TYR A 46 -1.80 10.99 3.35
N TYR A 47 -1.18 12.18 3.29
CA TYR A 47 0.27 12.31 3.13
C TYR A 47 1.02 11.63 4.28
N MET A 48 0.64 11.90 5.53
CA MET A 48 1.29 11.31 6.69
C MET A 48 1.08 9.79 6.76
N LEU A 49 -0.10 9.30 6.40
CA LEU A 49 -0.36 7.86 6.32
C LEU A 49 0.53 7.18 5.28
N LYS A 50 0.69 7.77 4.08
CA LYS A 50 1.63 7.27 3.07
C LYS A 50 3.05 7.22 3.62
N THR A 51 3.50 8.26 4.31
CA THR A 51 4.83 8.31 4.93
C THR A 51 5.02 7.20 5.96
N ILE A 52 4.03 6.96 6.83
CA ILE A 52 4.08 5.92 7.87
C ILE A 52 4.14 4.52 7.26
N VAL A 53 3.35 4.27 6.20
CA VAL A 53 3.33 2.99 5.48
C VAL A 53 4.62 2.77 4.70
N LEU A 54 5.18 3.83 4.10
CA LEU A 54 6.41 3.77 3.32
C LEU A 54 7.63 3.46 4.19
N PHE A 55 7.78 4.15 5.32
CA PHE A 55 8.90 3.96 6.25
C PHE A 55 8.64 2.84 7.26
N LYS A 56 8.19 1.67 6.78
CA LYS A 56 7.97 0.50 7.64
C LYS A 56 9.31 -0.11 8.04
N THR A 57 9.53 -0.22 9.35
CA THR A 57 10.74 -0.80 9.95
C THR A 57 10.73 -2.33 10.01
N VAL A 58 9.58 -2.95 9.75
CA VAL A 58 9.37 -4.41 9.82
C VAL A 58 9.01 -4.92 8.42
N THR A 59 10.02 -5.40 7.69
CA THR A 59 9.87 -6.11 6.40
C THR A 59 9.58 -7.61 6.59
N SER A 60 9.09 -8.03 7.76
CA SER A 60 9.11 -9.44 8.21
C SER A 60 8.13 -10.40 7.53
N ASN A 61 7.47 -10.03 6.43
CA ASN A 61 6.38 -10.87 5.89
C ASN A 61 6.32 -10.92 4.35
N CYS A 62 7.28 -10.29 3.66
CA CYS A 62 7.33 -10.41 2.21
C CYS A 62 8.28 -11.54 1.85
N ASN A 63 7.73 -12.75 1.71
CA ASN A 63 8.39 -13.96 1.22
C ASN A 63 8.87 -13.83 -0.25
N THR A 64 8.86 -12.62 -0.80
CA THR A 64 9.49 -12.30 -2.08
C THR A 64 11.00 -12.31 -1.89
N SER A 65 11.71 -12.52 -3.00
CA SER A 65 13.16 -12.45 -3.16
C SER A 65 13.77 -11.05 -2.85
N LEU A 66 13.41 -10.48 -1.69
CA LEU A 66 13.89 -9.24 -1.10
C LEU A 66 14.38 -9.47 0.35
N ASN A 67 14.37 -10.73 0.83
CA ASN A 67 14.94 -11.16 2.13
C ASN A 67 16.46 -10.88 2.28
N ASN A 68 17.13 -10.44 1.20
CA ASN A 68 18.55 -10.11 1.19
C ASN A 68 18.84 -8.60 1.08
N LEU A 69 17.82 -7.73 1.02
CA LEU A 69 18.03 -6.29 1.02
C LEU A 69 18.10 -5.80 2.46
N GLN A 70 19.28 -5.94 3.07
CA GLN A 70 19.61 -5.30 4.34
C GLN A 70 19.38 -3.80 4.17
N LEU A 71 18.36 -3.26 4.83
CA LEU A 71 18.10 -1.83 4.83
C LEU A 71 19.33 -1.13 5.42
N ARG A 72 19.98 -0.26 4.62
CA ARG A 72 21.27 0.36 4.95
C ARG A 72 21.23 1.17 6.25
N ASP A 73 20.07 1.75 6.56
CA ASP A 73 19.89 2.59 7.74
C ASP A 73 18.48 2.42 8.35
N LEU A 74 18.31 1.30 9.08
CA LEU A 74 17.08 1.02 9.82
C LEU A 74 16.76 2.10 10.86
N GLN A 75 17.77 2.73 11.44
CA GLN A 75 17.60 3.70 12.51
C GLN A 75 16.97 5.00 11.97
N SER A 76 17.46 5.50 10.84
CA SER A 76 16.86 6.67 10.21
C SER A 76 15.45 6.40 9.70
N ILE A 77 15.19 5.20 9.15
CA ILE A 77 13.83 4.80 8.73
C ILE A 77 12.87 4.79 9.93
N ALA A 78 13.30 4.24 11.08
CA ALA A 78 12.51 4.22 12.30
C ALA A 78 12.24 5.64 12.84
N CYS A 79 13.24 6.51 12.77
CA CYS A 79 13.11 7.92 13.16
C CYS A 79 12.09 8.65 12.27
N LEU A 80 12.18 8.50 10.95
CA LEU A 80 11.25 9.09 9.99
C LEU A 80 9.81 8.60 10.20
N GLN A 81 9.63 7.30 10.46
CA GLN A 81 8.32 6.74 10.78
C GLN A 81 7.75 7.34 12.07
N SER A 82 8.56 7.41 13.13
CA SER A 82 8.15 7.97 14.43
C SER A 82 7.79 9.45 14.31
N GLN A 83 8.56 10.21 13.53
CA GLN A 83 8.28 11.60 13.22
C GLN A 83 6.93 11.76 12.49
N ALA A 84 6.67 10.93 11.48
CA ALA A 84 5.40 10.95 10.75
C ALA A 84 4.20 10.62 11.65
N GLN A 85 4.34 9.65 12.56
CA GLN A 85 3.30 9.33 13.54
C GLN A 85 3.06 10.48 14.52
N ALA A 86 4.12 11.12 15.02
CA ALA A 86 4.01 12.27 15.92
C ALA A 86 3.34 13.47 15.24
N LEU A 87 3.70 13.73 13.97
CA LEU A 87 3.07 14.78 13.16
C LEU A 87 1.58 14.51 12.94
N LEU A 88 1.21 13.27 12.59
CA LEU A 88 -0.18 12.87 12.40
C LEU A 88 -0.99 13.05 13.69
N ASN A 89 -0.45 12.57 14.82
CA ASN A 89 -1.12 12.71 16.10
C ASN A 89 -1.32 14.18 16.49
N ARG A 90 -0.28 15.02 16.34
CA ARG A 90 -0.37 16.45 16.61
C ARG A 90 -1.43 17.13 15.74
N TYR A 91 -1.42 16.85 14.44
CA TYR A 91 -2.40 17.40 13.50
C TYR A 91 -3.83 17.00 13.87
N ILE A 92 -4.07 15.74 14.26
CA ILE A 92 -5.40 15.28 14.65
C ILE A 92 -5.88 15.97 15.92
N ILE A 93 -5.01 16.12 16.92
CA ILE A 93 -5.36 16.81 18.17
C ILE A 93 -5.74 18.27 17.91
N THR A 94 -5.04 18.95 17.00
CA THR A 94 -5.30 20.36 16.67
C THR A 94 -6.52 20.55 15.77
N THR A 95 -6.71 19.69 14.77
CA THR A 95 -7.71 19.85 13.72
C THR A 95 -9.04 19.16 14.06
N TYR A 96 -8.98 18.04 14.80
CA TYR A 96 -10.14 17.22 15.17
C TYR A 96 -10.18 16.94 16.69
N PRO A 97 -10.23 17.97 17.55
CA PRO A 97 -10.19 17.80 19.01
C PRO A 97 -11.37 16.98 19.56
N THR A 98 -12.50 16.94 18.84
CA THR A 98 -13.68 16.15 19.19
C THR A 98 -13.58 14.66 18.81
N GLN A 99 -12.53 14.25 18.10
CA GLN A 99 -12.35 12.88 17.60
C GLN A 99 -11.03 12.25 18.13
N PRO A 100 -10.89 12.02 19.44
CA PRO A 100 -9.64 11.53 20.05
C PRO A 100 -9.20 10.15 19.53
N LEU A 101 -10.13 9.34 19.02
CA LEU A 101 -9.85 8.01 18.48
C LEU A 101 -9.48 8.01 16.99
N ARG A 102 -9.49 9.17 16.32
CA ARG A 102 -9.23 9.26 14.87
C ARG A 102 -7.83 8.77 14.50
N PHE A 103 -6.82 9.10 15.31
CA PHE A 103 -5.45 8.61 15.11
C PHE A 103 -5.37 7.08 15.10
N ALA A 104 -5.96 6.43 16.09
CA ALA A 104 -5.98 4.98 16.20
C ALA A 104 -6.75 4.34 15.02
N LYS A 105 -7.88 4.92 14.62
CA LYS A 105 -8.66 4.44 13.46
C LYS A 105 -7.85 4.52 12.16
N LEU A 106 -7.17 5.64 11.91
CA LEU A 106 -6.34 5.83 10.72
C LEU A 106 -5.17 4.84 10.69
N LEU A 107 -4.49 4.62 11.82
CA LEU A 107 -3.39 3.65 11.89
C LEU A 107 -3.87 2.20 11.73
N SER A 108 -5.00 1.84 12.34
CA SER A 108 -5.57 0.50 12.20
C SER A 108 -5.96 0.22 10.75
N MET A 109 -6.55 1.21 10.08
CA MET A 109 -6.91 1.12 8.67
C MET A 109 -5.65 1.00 7.79
N ALA A 110 -4.63 1.83 8.02
CA ALA A 110 -3.38 1.76 7.27
C ALA A 110 -2.69 0.38 7.42
N ARG A 111 -2.81 -0.25 8.59
CA ARG A 111 -2.29 -1.61 8.82
C ARG A 111 -3.10 -2.68 8.12
N SER A 112 -4.43 -2.60 8.09
CA SER A 112 -5.26 -3.60 7.41
C SER A 112 -5.00 -3.66 5.89
N LEU A 113 -4.54 -2.56 5.28
CA LEU A 113 -4.10 -2.56 3.88
C LEU A 113 -2.88 -3.47 3.65
N LEU A 114 -2.02 -3.61 4.67
CA LEU A 114 -0.80 -4.41 4.58
C LEU A 114 -1.03 -5.91 4.73
N ASP A 115 -2.23 -6.32 5.16
CA ASP A 115 -2.60 -7.74 5.30
C ASP A 115 -2.96 -8.37 3.93
N ILE A 116 -3.27 -7.54 2.94
CA ILE A 116 -3.61 -7.94 1.58
C ILE A 116 -2.35 -8.38 0.83
N SER A 117 -2.41 -9.50 0.11
CA SER A 117 -1.23 -10.00 -0.61
C SER A 117 -0.80 -9.04 -1.72
N PRO A 118 0.51 -8.71 -1.84
CA PRO A 118 1.01 -7.89 -2.94
C PRO A 118 0.77 -8.55 -4.30
N SER A 119 0.79 -9.88 -4.38
CA SER A 119 0.49 -10.62 -5.61
C SER A 119 -0.96 -10.43 -6.05
N THR A 120 -1.90 -10.39 -5.12
CA THR A 120 -3.31 -10.08 -5.42
C THR A 120 -3.44 -8.66 -5.97
N ILE A 121 -2.74 -7.69 -5.37
CA ILE A 121 -2.74 -6.30 -5.85
C ILE A 121 -2.13 -6.20 -7.27
N GLU A 122 -1.03 -6.92 -7.53
CA GLU A 122 -0.42 -7.03 -8.85
C GLU A 122 -1.39 -7.57 -9.91
N GLU A 123 -2.08 -8.67 -9.61
CA GLU A 123 -3.07 -9.26 -10.51
C GLU A 123 -4.23 -8.30 -10.81
N LEU A 124 -4.78 -7.64 -9.79
CA LEU A 124 -5.96 -6.79 -9.95
C LEU A 124 -5.68 -5.48 -10.67
N LEU A 125 -4.54 -4.84 -10.38
CA LEU A 125 -4.28 -3.47 -10.83
C LEU A 125 -3.28 -3.39 -11.99
N PHE A 126 -2.35 -4.33 -12.09
CA PHE A 126 -1.18 -4.20 -12.96
C PHE A 126 -1.12 -5.25 -14.06
N ARG A 127 -1.70 -6.44 -13.87
CA ARG A 127 -1.65 -7.56 -14.85
C ARG A 127 -2.11 -7.16 -16.24
N LYS A 128 -3.20 -6.38 -16.34
CA LYS A 128 -3.75 -5.93 -17.63
C LYS A 128 -2.82 -4.98 -18.38
N THR A 129 -2.02 -4.19 -17.66
CA THR A 129 -1.18 -3.14 -18.24
C THR A 129 0.26 -3.60 -18.47
N ILE A 130 0.79 -4.42 -17.57
CA ILE A 130 2.22 -4.77 -17.51
C ILE A 130 2.47 -6.25 -17.81
N GLY A 131 1.40 -7.05 -17.93
CA GLY A 131 1.49 -8.47 -18.22
C GLY A 131 2.12 -9.25 -17.08
N THR A 132 3.05 -10.14 -17.38
CA THR A 132 3.66 -11.09 -16.43
C THR A 132 4.84 -10.53 -15.64
N ILE A 133 5.19 -9.26 -15.84
CA ILE A 133 6.30 -8.62 -15.13
C ILE A 133 5.84 -8.21 -13.73
N ARG A 134 6.56 -8.65 -12.69
CA ARG A 134 6.28 -8.26 -11.30
C ARG A 134 6.57 -6.78 -11.08
N MET A 135 5.71 -6.07 -10.34
CA MET A 135 5.88 -4.63 -10.07
C MET A 135 7.20 -4.34 -9.35
N GLU A 136 7.59 -5.21 -8.43
CA GLU A 136 8.88 -5.12 -7.74
C GLU A 136 10.06 -5.04 -8.71
N GLN A 137 10.02 -5.81 -9.80
CA GLN A 137 11.09 -5.83 -10.80
C GLN A 137 11.12 -4.54 -11.60
N LEU A 138 9.95 -4.02 -12.02
CA LEU A 138 9.85 -2.72 -12.70
C LEU A 138 10.39 -1.59 -11.83
N VAL A 139 10.03 -1.57 -10.55
CA VAL A 139 10.52 -0.54 -9.62
C VAL A 139 12.04 -0.63 -9.51
N LYS A 140 12.59 -1.84 -9.35
CA LYS A 140 14.04 -2.05 -9.34
C LYS A 140 14.70 -1.56 -10.63
N ASP A 141 14.11 -1.82 -11.78
CA ASP A 141 14.65 -1.43 -13.08
C ASP A 141 14.54 0.09 -13.28
N MET A 142 13.46 0.73 -12.82
CA MET A 142 13.31 2.19 -12.78
C MET A 142 14.43 2.87 -12.00
N TYR A 143 14.79 2.34 -10.82
CA TYR A 143 15.87 2.91 -10.00
C TYR A 143 17.27 2.60 -10.54
N LYS A 144 17.40 1.64 -11.46
CA LYS A 144 18.66 1.30 -12.13
C LYS A 144 18.82 1.99 -13.49
N MET A 145 17.72 2.48 -14.07
CA MET A 145 17.83 3.30 -15.27
C MET A 145 18.68 4.52 -14.91
N PRO A 146 19.80 4.74 -15.63
CA PRO A 146 20.52 5.99 -15.47
C PRO A 146 19.53 7.12 -15.72
N ASP A 147 19.65 8.21 -14.94
CA ASP A 147 18.84 9.41 -15.13
C ASP A 147 18.68 9.63 -16.63
N ILE A 148 17.44 9.61 -17.13
CA ILE A 148 17.17 10.05 -18.49
C ILE A 148 17.78 11.44 -18.53
N PRO A 149 18.89 11.68 -19.27
CA PRO A 149 19.47 13.01 -19.31
C PRO A 149 18.33 13.90 -19.73
N SER A 150 18.01 14.87 -18.86
CA SER A 150 16.89 15.77 -19.00
C SER A 150 16.89 16.32 -20.42
N LEU A 151 16.07 15.71 -21.27
CA LEU A 151 15.80 16.16 -22.63
C LEU A 151 14.72 17.23 -22.50
N LEU A 152 15.11 18.31 -21.81
CA LEU A 152 14.52 19.65 -21.83
C LEU A 152 15.48 20.62 -21.15
#